data_AF-A0A6P1A4J5-F1
#
_entry.id   AF-A0A6P1A4J5-F1
#
_cell.length_a   1.000
_cell.length_b   1.000
_cell.length_c   1.000
_cell.angle_alpha   90.00
_cell.angle_beta   90.00
_cell.angle_gamma   90.00
#
_symmetry.space_group_name_H-M   'P 1'
#
loop_
_entity.id
_entity.type
_entity.pdbx_description
1 polymer ?
#
loop_
_entity_poly.entity_id
_entity_poly.type
_entity_poly.pdbx_seq_one_letter_code
_entity_poly.pdbx_strand_id
1 'polypeptide(L)'
;MLVEDNAGWHRSKKVKITSGIKLEFLPPYSPELQPAERLWKLGDEPLVNNCFETIDEIEELLVKRCQVLSEMKEEIRNLTFYHWLASI
;
A
#
# COMPACT_ATOMS: atom_id res chain seq x y z
N MET A 1 -6.41 1.55 12.65
CA MET A 1 -6.87 2.57 11.69
C MET A 1 -6.43 2.14 10.30
N LEU A 2 -7.25 2.38 9.28
CA LEU A 2 -6.95 2.11 7.89
C LEU A 2 -7.24 3.40 7.10
N VAL A 3 -6.24 3.86 6.34
CA VAL A 3 -6.29 5.12 5.60
C VAL A 3 -6.41 4.79 4.12
N GLU A 4 -7.44 5.31 3.46
CA GLU A 4 -7.79 4.98 2.09
C GLU A 4 -7.92 6.24 1.23
N ASP A 5 -7.70 6.09 -0.07
CA ASP A 5 -8.08 7.09 -1.05
C ASP A 5 -9.61 7.16 -1.25
N ASN A 6 -10.06 8.04 -2.14
CA ASN A 6 -11.48 8.24 -2.43
C ASN A 6 -12.03 7.34 -3.55
N ALA A 7 -11.39 6.20 -3.87
CA ALA A 7 -11.91 5.31 -4.90
C ALA A 7 -13.36 4.87 -4.58
N GLY A 8 -14.20 4.83 -5.62
CA GLY A 8 -15.65 4.61 -5.46
C GLY A 8 -15.99 3.28 -4.76
N TRP A 9 -15.15 2.25 -4.91
CA TRP A 9 -15.33 0.98 -4.23
C TRP A 9 -15.00 1.03 -2.73
N HIS A 10 -14.07 1.88 -2.27
CA HIS A 10 -13.79 2.07 -0.83
C HIS A 10 -14.97 2.72 -0.09
N ARG A 11 -15.74 3.58 -0.78
CA ARG A 11 -16.90 4.31 -0.22
C ARG A 11 -18.25 3.63 -0.50
N SER A 12 -18.24 2.46 -1.15
CA SER A 12 -19.48 1.76 -1.49
C SER A 12 -20.24 1.32 -0.23
N LYS A 13 -21.56 1.48 -0.24
CA LYS A 13 -22.46 0.98 0.83
C LYS A 13 -22.40 -0.54 0.99
N LYS A 14 -21.81 -1.26 0.04
CA LYS A 14 -21.59 -2.71 0.11
C LYS A 14 -20.37 -3.10 0.95
N VAL A 15 -19.46 -2.16 1.21
CA VAL A 15 -18.29 -2.41 2.08
C VAL A 15 -18.77 -2.54 3.52
N LYS A 16 -18.43 -3.67 4.14
CA LYS A 16 -18.71 -3.94 5.56
C LYS A 16 -17.40 -3.80 6.33
N ILE A 17 -17.36 -2.84 7.25
CA ILE A 17 -16.18 -2.63 8.10
C ILE A 17 -16.28 -3.52 9.33
N THR A 18 -15.27 -4.37 9.52
CA THR A 18 -15.16 -5.24 10.68
C THR A 18 -14.93 -4.43 11.94
N SER A 19 -15.49 -4.89 13.08
CA SER A 19 -15.25 -4.29 14.39
C SER A 19 -13.75 -4.17 14.68
N GLY A 20 -13.32 -3.00 15.17
CA GLY A 20 -11.91 -2.72 15.49
C GLY A 20 -11.14 -2.01 14.38
N ILE A 21 -11.72 -1.86 13.19
CA ILE A 21 -11.13 -1.05 12.11
C ILE A 21 -11.84 0.30 12.04
N LYS A 22 -11.06 1.38 12.24
CA LYS A 22 -11.48 2.75 11.94
C LYS A 22 -10.95 3.14 10.56
N LEU A 23 -11.85 3.51 9.65
CA LEU A 23 -11.50 4.06 8.35
C LEU A 23 -11.29 5.57 8.42
N GLU A 24 -10.27 6.06 7.72
CA GLU A 24 -10.05 7.48 7.45
C GLU A 24 -9.81 7.67 5.95
N PHE A 25 -10.34 8.74 5.38
CA PHE A 25 -10.20 9.02 3.95
C PHE A 25 -9.31 10.24 3.73
N LEU A 26 -8.36 10.11 2.82
CA LEU A 26 -7.47 11.20 2.45
C LEU A 26 -8.22 12.32 1.70
N PRO A 27 -7.70 13.56 1.71
CA PRO A 27 -8.15 14.59 0.78
C PRO A 27 -8.06 14.11 -0.68
N PRO A 28 -8.98 14.55 -1.57
CA PRO A 28 -8.90 14.20 -2.99
C PRO A 28 -7.56 14.63 -3.60
N TYR A 29 -7.01 13.79 -4.47
CA TYR A 29 -5.78 14.06 -5.23
C TYR A 29 -4.51 14.28 -4.37
N SER A 30 -4.42 13.63 -3.21
CA SER A 30 -3.25 13.70 -2.32
C SER A 30 -2.48 12.37 -2.20
N PRO A 31 -1.93 11.82 -3.30
CA PRO A 31 -1.17 10.57 -3.26
C PRO A 31 0.08 10.67 -2.36
N GLU A 32 0.65 11.86 -2.18
CA GLU A 32 1.79 12.10 -1.29
C GLU A 32 1.51 11.78 0.19
N LEU A 33 0.23 11.78 0.58
CA LEU A 33 -0.24 11.43 1.91
C LEU A 33 -0.56 9.94 2.04
N GLN A 34 -0.62 9.17 0.95
CA GLN A 34 -0.96 7.75 0.98
C GLN A 34 0.30 6.90 1.20
N PRO A 35 0.43 6.17 2.33
CA PRO A 35 1.62 5.38 2.59
C PRO A 35 1.89 4.29 1.55
N ALA A 36 0.83 3.70 0.97
CA ALA A 36 0.96 2.71 -0.08
C ALA A 36 1.69 3.26 -1.33
N GLU A 37 1.51 4.55 -1.67
CA GLU A 37 2.18 5.17 -2.82
C GLU A 37 3.71 5.19 -2.68
N ARG A 38 4.20 5.24 -1.44
CA ARG A 38 5.64 5.19 -1.19
C ARG A 38 6.22 3.79 -1.40
N LEU A 39 5.41 2.75 -1.25
CA LEU A 39 5.85 1.36 -1.34
C LEU A 39 5.98 0.89 -2.79
N TRP A 40 5.29 1.50 -3.76
CA TRP A 40 5.36 1.09 -5.17
C TRP A 40 6.78 0.98 -5.69
N LYS A 41 7.63 1.99 -5.42
CA LYS A 41 9.04 1.96 -5.85
C LYS A 41 9.80 0.75 -5.30
N LEU A 42 9.50 0.33 -4.06
CA LEU A 42 10.14 -0.83 -3.45
C LEU A 42 9.57 -2.13 -4.01
N GLY A 43 8.27 -2.21 -4.29
CA GLY A 43 7.62 -3.37 -4.88
C GLY A 43 8.02 -3.60 -6.34
N ASP A 44 8.12 -2.52 -7.12
CA ASP A 44 8.35 -2.54 -8.56
C ASP A 44 9.83 -2.67 -8.93
N GLU A 45 10.76 -2.37 -8.02
CA GLU A 45 12.21 -2.50 -8.25
C GLU A 45 12.61 -3.79 -9.00
N PRO A 46 12.19 -5.00 -8.61
CA PRO A 46 12.52 -6.23 -9.32
C PRO A 46 11.84 -6.36 -10.70
N LEU A 47 10.75 -5.63 -10.96
CA LEU A 47 10.04 -5.65 -12.24
C LEU A 47 10.70 -4.75 -13.29
N VAL A 48 11.32 -3.65 -12.86
CA VAL A 48 11.87 -2.63 -13.76
C VAL A 48 12.93 -3.24 -14.68
N ASN A 49 12.85 -2.89 -15.97
CA ASN A 49 13.74 -3.35 -17.05
C ASN A 49 13.73 -4.86 -17.33
N ASN A 50 12.71 -5.59 -16.86
CA ASN A 50 12.50 -6.99 -17.18
C ASN A 50 11.28 -7.17 -18.09
N CYS A 51 11.28 -8.25 -18.87
CA CYS A 51 10.14 -8.70 -19.66
C CYS A 51 9.68 -10.05 -19.11
N PHE A 52 8.37 -10.23 -19.00
CA PHE A 52 7.74 -11.45 -18.49
C PHE A 52 6.74 -11.95 -19.52
N GLU A 53 6.66 -13.26 -19.69
CA GLU A 53 5.76 -13.89 -20.67
C GLU A 53 4.35 -14.07 -20.10
N THR A 54 4.23 -14.15 -18.77
CA THR A 54 2.96 -14.41 -18.09
C THR A 54 2.78 -13.52 -16.85
N ILE A 55 1.52 -13.36 -16.43
CA ILE A 55 1.20 -12.70 -15.16
C ILE A 55 1.70 -13.53 -13.97
N ASP A 56 1.68 -14.85 -14.08
CA ASP A 56 2.15 -15.76 -13.01
C ASP A 56 3.62 -15.52 -12.66
N GLU A 57 4.48 -15.26 -13.67
CA GLU A 57 5.88 -14.90 -13.45
C GLU A 57 6.04 -13.60 -12.65
N ILE A 58 5.20 -12.60 -12.95
CA ILE A 58 5.17 -11.31 -12.23
C ILE A 58 4.69 -11.54 -10.79
N GLU A 59 3.63 -12.31 -10.61
CA GLU A 59 3.06 -12.61 -9.29
C GLU A 59 4.06 -13.36 -8.40
N GLU A 60 4.70 -14.41 -8.91
CA GLU A 60 5.72 -15.15 -8.16
C GLU A 60 6.88 -14.27 -7.73
N LEU A 61 7.33 -13.37 -8.60
CA LEU A 61 8.40 -12.42 -8.30
C LEU A 61 7.97 -11.41 -7.23
N LEU A 62 6.77 -10.85 -7.36
CA LEU A 62 6.21 -9.90 -6.38
C LEU A 62 5.96 -10.56 -5.03
N VAL A 63 5.49 -11.81 -4.97
CA VAL A 63 5.32 -12.56 -3.71
C VAL A 63 6.66 -12.69 -2.98
N LYS A 64 7.72 -13.10 -3.70
CA LYS A 64 9.08 -13.17 -3.13
C LYS A 64 9.55 -11.79 -2.66
N ARG A 65 9.27 -10.74 -3.43
CA ARG A 65 9.61 -9.36 -3.04
C ARG A 65 8.86 -8.92 -1.78
N CYS A 66 7.57 -9.21 -1.68
CA CYS A 66 6.76 -8.89 -0.50
C CYS A 66 7.29 -9.58 0.77
N GLN A 67 7.79 -10.82 0.67
CA GLN A 67 8.43 -11.52 1.78
C GLN A 67 9.73 -10.85 2.22
N VAL A 68 10.53 -10.32 1.29
CA VAL A 68 11.71 -9.53 1.64
C VAL A 68 11.30 -8.22 2.33
N LEU A 69 10.33 -7.51 1.74
CA LEU A 69 9.83 -6.25 2.28
C LEU A 69 9.22 -6.41 3.68
N SER A 70 8.55 -7.52 3.98
CA SER A 70 7.97 -7.76 5.31
C SER A 70 9.01 -7.85 6.43
N GLU A 71 10.26 -8.18 6.10
CA GLU A 71 11.37 -8.19 7.06
C GLU A 71 12.05 -6.82 7.21
N MET A 72 11.86 -5.89 6.26
CA MET A 72 12.43 -4.53 6.25
C MET A 72 11.60 -3.55 7.10
N LYS A 73 11.36 -3.93 8.37
CA LYS A 73 10.38 -3.25 9.23
C LYS A 73 10.72 -1.78 9.49
N GLU A 74 11.99 -1.46 9.76
CA GLU A 74 12.40 -0.09 10.07
C GLU A 74 12.41 0.80 8.82
N GLU A 75 12.83 0.28 7.68
CA GLU A 75 12.82 0.99 6.40
C GLU A 75 11.39 1.31 5.96
N ILE A 76 10.50 0.31 6.01
CA ILE A 76 9.08 0.53 5.72
C ILE A 76 8.47 1.52 6.70
N ARG A 77 8.76 1.39 8.00
CA ARG A 77 8.27 2.34 9.00
C ARG A 77 8.74 3.76 8.68
N ASN A 78 10.03 3.97 8.44
CA ASN A 78 10.57 5.29 8.15
C ASN A 78 9.98 5.91 6.88
N LEU A 79 9.59 5.07 5.92
CA LEU A 79 9.01 5.51 4.65
C LEU A 79 7.51 5.82 4.74
N THR A 80 6.78 5.11 5.61
CA THR A 80 5.31 5.10 5.64
C THR A 80 4.71 5.71 6.90
N PHE A 81 5.50 5.90 7.97
CA PHE A 81 5.03 6.41 9.25
C PHE A 81 4.99 7.94 9.26
N TYR A 82 3.92 8.49 8.73
CA TYR A 82 3.66 9.93 8.77
C TYR A 82 3.31 10.39 10.19
N HIS A 83 3.78 11.58 10.58
CA HIS A 83 3.56 12.14 11.91
C HIS A 83 2.06 12.30 12.27
N TRP A 84 1.20 12.54 11.27
CA TRP A 84 -0.24 12.69 11.48
C TRP A 84 -0.94 11.35 11.75
N LEU A 85 -0.37 10.20 11.35
CA LEU A 85 -0.89 8.87 11.72
C LEU A 85 -0.80 8.62 13.23
N ALA A 86 0.19 9.22 13.90
CA ALA A 86 0.38 9.10 15.34
C ALA A 86 -0.52 10.05 16.16
N SER A 87 -1.19 10.99 15.49
CA SER A 87 -1.94 12.09 16.12
C SER A 87 -3.46 11.91 16.07
N ILE A 88 -3.95 10.78 15.54
CA ILE A 88 -5.38 10.47 15.30
C ILE A 88 -5.80 9.22 16.06
#